data_AF-A0A1W9L5Z0-F1
#
_entry.id   AF-A0A1W9L5Z0-F1
#
_cell.length_a   1.000
_cell.length_b   1.000
_cell.length_c   1.000
_cell.angle_alpha   90.00
_cell.angle_beta   90.00
_cell.angle_gamma   90.00
#
_symmetry.space_group_name_H-M   'P 1'
#
loop_
_entity.id
_entity.type
_entity.pdbx_description
1 polymer ?
#
loop_
_entity_poly.entity_id
_entity_poly.type
_entity_poly.pdbx_seq_one_letter_code
_entity_poly.pdbx_strand_id
1 'polypeptide(L)'
;MLDHEIAYLKLRDKNPAYVSALMAPDVMTIPANIQAGEELRPAQSGPVFSINADGTLHTRYTARARHIIWKADPLTQEALTYLTGIL
;
A
#
# COMPACT_ATOMS: atom_id res chain seq x y z
N MET A 1 2.91 17.72 -1.33
CA MET A 1 1.87 16.71 -1.61
C MET A 1 2.45 15.75 -2.61
N LEU A 2 2.43 14.46 -2.30
CA LEU A 2 2.81 13.41 -3.24
C LEU A 2 1.60 13.21 -4.15
N ASP A 3 1.75 13.36 -5.46
CA ASP A 3 0.63 13.23 -6.40
C ASP A 3 0.34 11.74 -6.63
N HIS A 4 -0.44 11.18 -5.71
CA HIS A 4 -0.78 9.77 -5.68
C HIS A 4 -1.63 9.34 -6.88
N GLU A 5 -2.34 10.28 -7.53
CA GLU A 5 -3.08 10.01 -8.76
C GLU A 5 -2.11 9.83 -9.93
N ILE A 6 -1.09 10.69 -10.03
CA ILE A 6 -0.01 10.49 -11.01
C ILE A 6 0.71 9.16 -10.78
N ALA A 7 0.99 8.80 -9.53
CA ALA A 7 1.62 7.51 -9.21
C ALA A 7 0.74 6.33 -9.64
N TYR A 8 -0.57 6.42 -9.40
CA TYR A 8 -1.55 5.42 -9.83
C TYR A 8 -1.60 5.28 -11.36
N LEU A 9 -1.63 6.40 -12.09
CA LEU A 9 -1.60 6.38 -13.56
C LEU A 9 -0.31 5.76 -14.09
N LYS A 10 0.85 6.16 -13.57
CA LYS A 10 2.16 5.61 -13.96
C LYS A 10 2.27 4.10 -13.71
N LEU A 11 1.70 3.61 -12.60
CA LEU A 11 1.63 2.18 -12.31
C LEU A 11 0.76 1.45 -13.33
N ARG A 12 -0.43 1.99 -13.61
CA ARG A 12 -1.38 1.41 -14.56
C ARG A 12 -0.82 1.38 -15.98
N ASP A 13 -0.13 2.43 -16.41
CA ASP A 13 0.51 2.52 -17.72
C ASP A 13 1.68 1.53 -17.84
N LYS A 14 2.44 1.33 -16.75
CA LYS A 14 3.56 0.38 -16.73
C LYS A 14 3.07 -1.07 -16.78
N ASN A 15 2.12 -1.43 -15.91
CA ASN A 15 1.48 -2.73 -15.88
C ASN A 15 0.16 -2.64 -15.10
N PRO A 16 -1.01 -2.87 -15.73
CA PRO A 16 -2.29 -2.77 -15.04
C PRO A 16 -2.42 -3.75 -13.87
N ALA A 17 -1.69 -4.88 -13.89
CA ALA A 17 -1.68 -5.85 -12.81
C ALA A 17 -1.04 -5.30 -11.52
N TYR A 18 -0.17 -4.27 -11.61
CA TYR A 18 0.41 -3.64 -10.42
C TYR A 18 -0.65 -2.93 -9.58
N VAL A 19 -1.60 -2.25 -10.23
CA VAL A 19 -2.69 -1.60 -9.52
C VAL A 19 -3.55 -2.66 -8.82
N SER A 20 -3.89 -3.74 -9.50
CA SER A 20 -4.63 -4.85 -8.88
C SER A 20 -3.91 -5.45 -7.68
N ALA A 21 -2.58 -5.63 -7.76
CA ALA A 21 -1.77 -6.11 -6.64
C ALA A 21 -1.80 -5.12 -5.45
N LEU A 22 -1.60 -3.83 -5.71
CA LEU A 22 -1.58 -2.77 -4.69
C LEU A 22 -2.98 -2.42 -4.14
N MET A 23 -4.04 -2.89 -4.78
CA MET A 23 -5.42 -2.81 -4.27
C MET A 23 -5.84 -4.06 -3.48
N ALA A 24 -4.99 -5.09 -3.36
CA ALA A 24 -5.32 -6.28 -2.60
C ALA A 24 -5.45 -5.94 -1.09
N PRO A 25 -6.45 -6.51 -0.39
CA PRO A 25 -6.76 -6.15 1.00
C PRO A 25 -5.66 -6.55 2.00
N ASP A 26 -4.76 -7.44 1.61
CA ASP A 26 -3.66 -7.97 2.40
C ASP A 26 -2.28 -7.52 1.90
N VAL A 27 -2.21 -6.57 0.97
CA VAL A 27 -0.92 -6.15 0.37
C VAL A 27 -0.01 -5.45 1.37
N MET A 28 -0.59 -4.69 2.30
CA MET A 28 0.10 -3.89 3.30
C MET A 28 -0.41 -4.24 4.69
N THR A 29 0.48 -4.65 5.58
CA THR A 29 0.16 -4.93 6.98
C THR A 29 0.99 -4.07 7.92
N ILE A 30 0.33 -3.33 8.78
CA ILE A 30 0.93 -2.67 9.93
C ILE A 30 0.82 -3.64 11.11
N PRO A 31 1.93 -4.15 11.67
CA PRO A 31 1.92 -5.13 12.75
C PRO A 31 1.26 -4.55 14.00
N ALA A 32 0.87 -5.43 14.92
CA ALA A 32 0.32 -5.02 16.20
C ALA A 32 1.28 -4.08 16.93
N ASN A 33 0.73 -3.06 17.60
CA ASN A 33 1.53 -2.22 18.49
C ASN A 33 1.54 -2.88 19.88
N ILE A 34 2.65 -3.50 20.23
CA ILE A 34 2.86 -4.16 21.52
C ILE A 34 3.84 -3.33 22.33
N GLN A 35 3.41 -2.85 23.51
CA GLN A 35 4.24 -2.07 24.42
C GLN A 35 4.22 -2.71 25.80
N ALA A 36 5.39 -3.02 26.36
CA ALA A 36 5.53 -3.68 27.66
C ALA A 36 4.71 -5.00 27.81
N GLY A 37 4.46 -5.71 26.70
CA GLY A 37 3.68 -6.95 26.70
C GLY A 37 2.16 -6.76 26.56
N GLU A 38 1.68 -5.52 26.55
CA GLU A 38 0.27 -5.20 26.30
C GLU A 38 0.05 -4.83 24.82
N GLU A 39 -1.00 -5.39 24.23
CA GLU A 39 -1.43 -5.05 22.87
C GLU A 39 -2.24 -3.75 22.90
N LEU A 40 -1.64 -2.67 22.41
CA LEU A 40 -2.30 -1.36 22.30
C LEU A 40 -3.16 -1.25 21.04
N ARG A 41 -2.78 -1.96 19.97
CA ARG A 41 -3.53 -2.02 18.72
C ARG A 41 -3.24 -3.35 18.01
N PRO A 42 -4.26 -4.05 17.50
CA PRO A 42 -4.05 -5.24 16.68
C PRO A 42 -3.36 -4.90 15.36
N ALA A 43 -2.83 -5.93 14.69
CA ALA A 43 -2.33 -5.79 13.34
C ALA A 43 -3.44 -5.29 12.40
N GLN A 44 -3.08 -4.42 11.45
CA GLN A 44 -4.01 -3.86 10.48
C GLN A 44 -3.49 -4.09 9.07
N SER A 45 -4.23 -4.89 8.31
CA SER A 45 -4.00 -5.10 6.88
C SER A 45 -4.91 -4.20 6.05
N GLY A 46 -4.45 -3.81 4.88
CA GLY A 46 -5.25 -3.07 3.92
C GLY A 46 -4.55 -2.85 2.59
N PRO A 47 -5.27 -2.30 1.61
CA PRO A 47 -4.71 -1.95 0.32
C PRO A 47 -3.88 -0.66 0.40
N VAL A 48 -2.96 -0.51 -0.56
CA VAL A 48 -2.25 0.75 -0.80
C VAL A 48 -3.17 1.76 -1.49
N PHE A 49 -3.88 1.30 -2.52
CA PHE A 49 -4.90 2.07 -3.24
C PHE A 49 -6.28 1.51 -2.96
N SER A 50 -7.26 2.38 -2.73
CA SER A 50 -8.66 1.98 -2.57
C SER A 50 -9.55 2.99 -3.28
N ILE A 51 -10.70 2.53 -3.76
CA ILE A 51 -11.74 3.44 -4.26
C ILE A 51 -12.73 3.67 -3.12
N ASN A 52 -12.94 4.93 -2.77
CA ASN A 52 -13.93 5.33 -1.78
C ASN A 52 -15.36 5.13 -2.34
N ALA A 53 -16.36 5.16 -1.45
CA ALA A 53 -17.77 5.01 -1.86
C ALA A 53 -18.24 6.09 -2.85
N ASP A 54 -17.59 7.25 -2.87
CA ASP A 54 -17.84 8.37 -3.79
C ASP A 54 -17.09 8.24 -5.13
N GLY A 55 -16.33 7.15 -5.33
CA GLY A 55 -15.55 6.89 -6.54
C GLY A 55 -14.16 7.54 -6.56
N THR A 56 -13.75 8.25 -5.50
CA THR A 56 -12.42 8.88 -5.43
C THR A 56 -11.32 7.86 -5.13
N LEU A 57 -10.12 8.09 -5.69
CA LEU A 57 -8.95 7.29 -5.39
C LEU A 57 -8.37 7.72 -4.03
N HIS A 58 -8.37 6.80 -3.09
CA HIS A 58 -7.76 6.97 -1.78
C HIS A 58 -6.46 6.17 -1.69
N THR A 59 -5.46 6.72 -1.01
CA THR A 59 -4.19 6.03 -0.78
C THR A 59 -3.83 5.99 0.70
N ARG A 60 -3.44 4.82 1.18
CA ARG A 60 -2.96 4.63 2.56
C ARG A 60 -1.43 4.72 2.67
N TYR A 61 -0.74 4.83 1.53
CA TYR A 61 0.71 4.88 1.51
C TYR A 61 1.23 6.18 2.09
N THR A 62 2.11 6.07 3.08
CA THR A 62 2.87 7.22 3.58
C THR A 62 4.35 6.85 3.55
N ALA A 63 5.20 7.78 3.11
CA ALA A 63 6.65 7.58 3.05
C ALA A 63 7.29 7.29 4.43
N ARG A 64 6.55 7.44 5.54
CA ARG A 64 6.97 7.03 6.88
C ARG A 64 6.62 5.57 7.15
N ALA A 65 7.20 4.68 6.35
CA ALA A 65 7.01 3.23 6.40
C ALA A 65 7.76 2.53 7.55
N ARG A 66 7.73 3.08 8.78
CA ARG A 66 8.29 2.33 9.91
C ARG A 66 7.39 1.14 10.20
N HIS A 67 7.95 -0.06 10.00
CA HIS A 67 7.38 -1.36 10.33
C HIS A 67 6.19 -1.80 9.45
N ILE A 68 6.17 -1.47 8.16
CA ILE A 68 5.18 -2.08 7.24
C ILE A 68 5.68 -3.45 6.78
N ILE A 69 4.82 -4.46 6.86
CA ILE A 69 5.03 -5.78 6.26
C ILE A 69 4.29 -5.78 4.92
N TRP A 70 5.01 -6.06 3.85
CA TRP A 70 4.47 -6.16 2.50
C TRP A 70 4.21 -7.61 2.12
N LYS A 71 3.16 -7.84 1.34
CA LYS A 71 2.91 -9.15 0.75
C LYS A 71 4.07 -9.55 -0.16
N ALA A 72 4.60 -10.75 0.05
CA ALA A 72 5.84 -11.21 -0.57
C ALA A 72 5.67 -11.83 -1.96
N ASP A 73 4.50 -11.71 -2.59
CA ASP A 73 4.32 -12.23 -3.94
C ASP A 73 5.10 -11.40 -4.97
N PRO A 74 5.63 -12.02 -6.05
CA PRO A 74 6.52 -11.34 -6.99
C PRO A 74 5.92 -10.09 -7.62
N LEU A 75 4.62 -10.11 -7.96
CA LEU A 75 3.94 -9.00 -8.62
C LEU A 75 3.81 -7.80 -7.67
N THR A 76 3.46 -8.04 -6.41
CA THR A 76 3.41 -7.00 -5.38
C THR A 76 4.80 -6.39 -5.16
N GLN A 77 5.85 -7.21 -5.07
CA GLN A 77 7.22 -6.71 -4.86
C GLN A 77 7.72 -5.86 -6.04
N GLU A 78 7.40 -6.27 -7.27
CA GLU A 78 7.70 -5.50 -8.48
C GLU A 78 6.95 -4.16 -8.50
N ALA A 79 5.64 -4.19 -8.20
CA ALA A 79 4.80 -3.01 -8.13
C ALA A 79 5.28 -2.01 -7.06
N LEU A 80 5.68 -2.50 -5.87
CA LEU A 80 6.24 -1.68 -4.79
C LEU A 80 7.58 -1.06 -5.16
N THR A 81 8.44 -1.81 -5.85
CA THR A 81 9.72 -1.31 -6.34
C THR A 81 9.50 -0.17 -7.34
N TYR A 82 8.59 -0.36 -8.29
CA TYR A 82 8.25 0.68 -9.26
C TYR A 82 7.62 1.90 -8.58
N LEU A 83 6.65 1.69 -7.68
CA LEU A 83 6.00 2.75 -6.90
C LEU A 83 7.05 3.58 -6.14
N THR A 84 7.97 2.93 -5.43
CA THR A 84 9.01 3.62 -4.66
C THR A 84 9.97 4.42 -5.56
N GLY A 85 10.21 3.97 -6.80
CA GLY A 85 11.06 4.68 -7.76
C GLY A 85 10.43 5.92 -8.39
N ILE A 86 9.10 6.08 -8.30
CA ILE A 86 8.36 7.22 -8.88
C ILE A 86 7.80 8.19 -7.83
N LEU A 87 7.95 7.87 -6.54
CA LEU A 87 7.54 8.69 -5.40
C LEU A 87 8.73 9.45 -4.81
#